data_AF-A0A0N9II87-F1
#
_entry.id   AF-A0A0N9II87-F1
#
_cell.length_a   1.000
_cell.length_b   1.000
_cell.length_c   1.000
_cell.angle_alpha   90.00
_cell.angle_beta   90.00
_cell.angle_gamma   90.00
#
_symmetry.space_group_name_H-M   'P 1'
#
loop_
_entity.id
_entity.type
_entity.pdbx_description
1 polymer ?
#
loop_
_entity_poly.entity_id
_entity_poly.type
_entity_poly.pdbx_seq_one_letter_code
_entity_poly.pdbx_strand_id
1 'polypeptide(L)'
;MRSQDYGDILAGKPKRQIPRLPAEPGLVVEDPASGFCGAVVRIEQGNVVLEDRHGRHRVFPMTDAGFLVDGAPVTLVRPAAAPRKPVMSASGSVKVDNVTARVARASRIWVEGIHDAELVERVWGHDLRVEGIVVEPLDGIDELAARVRRFGPGPQRRLGVLVDHLVDGSKETRIVAGVTHPEVLILGHPYVDIWQAVKPAAVGIPAWPVIPRGESWKDGVCARLGWGDPADGWRRVRAGVTGFRDLETPLISSVERLIDFVGHFG
;
A
#
# COMPACT_ATOMS: atom_id res chain seq x y z
N MET A 1 9.38 -5.33 -80.00
CA MET A 1 10.04 -4.28 -79.20
C MET A 1 10.04 -4.75 -77.75
N ARG A 2 11.16 -5.28 -77.25
CA ARG A 2 11.30 -5.73 -75.86
C ARG A 2 11.76 -4.54 -75.03
N SER A 3 10.93 -4.09 -74.09
CA SER A 3 11.31 -3.04 -73.14
C SER A 3 12.28 -3.64 -72.12
N GLN A 4 13.51 -3.14 -72.10
CA GLN A 4 14.45 -3.40 -71.01
C GLN A 4 14.01 -2.58 -69.80
N ASP A 5 13.70 -3.26 -68.71
CA ASP A 5 13.41 -2.64 -67.43
C ASP A 5 14.75 -2.24 -66.78
N TYR A 6 15.01 -0.93 -66.71
CA TYR A 6 16.18 -0.39 -66.02
C TYR A 6 15.84 -0.31 -64.53
N GLY A 7 16.38 -1.24 -63.76
CA GLY A 7 16.28 -1.23 -62.30
C GLY A 7 16.77 0.09 -61.71
N ASP A 8 15.97 0.64 -60.79
CA ASP A 8 16.21 1.87 -60.07
C ASP A 8 17.58 1.85 -59.35
N ILE A 9 18.52 2.64 -59.89
CA ILE A 9 19.91 2.75 -59.42
C ILE A 9 20.04 3.78 -58.27
N LEU A 10 18.93 4.37 -57.81
CA LEU A 10 18.92 5.46 -56.82
C LEU A 10 18.36 5.06 -55.45
N ALA A 11 18.12 3.78 -55.19
CA ALA A 11 17.82 3.29 -53.84
C ALA A 11 19.05 3.44 -52.94
N GLY A 12 19.18 4.61 -52.30
CA GLY A 12 20.24 4.93 -51.35
C GLY A 12 20.34 3.85 -50.26
N LYS A 13 21.55 3.35 -50.01
CA LYS A 13 21.80 2.33 -48.98
C LYS A 13 21.15 2.76 -47.65
N PRO A 14 20.37 1.89 -46.98
CA PRO A 14 19.79 2.23 -45.69
C PRO A 14 20.91 2.64 -44.73
N LYS A 15 20.80 3.84 -44.13
CA LYS A 15 21.75 4.30 -43.12
C LYS A 15 21.81 3.26 -42.01
N ARG A 16 22.95 2.57 -41.89
CA ARG A 16 23.18 1.56 -40.86
C ARG A 16 23.06 2.24 -39.50
N GLN A 17 21.99 1.92 -38.78
CA GLN A 17 21.70 2.49 -37.47
C GLN A 17 22.72 1.94 -36.46
N ILE A 18 23.39 2.84 -35.74
CA ILE A 18 24.40 2.46 -34.75
C ILE A 18 23.67 2.04 -33.47
N PRO A 19 23.97 0.84 -32.92
CA PRO A 19 23.35 0.36 -31.69
C PRO A 19 23.55 1.33 -30.52
N ARG A 20 22.49 1.59 -29.76
CA ARG A 20 22.54 2.36 -28.52
C ARG A 20 22.55 1.39 -27.35
N LEU A 21 23.61 1.42 -26.53
CA LEU A 21 23.75 0.54 -25.37
C LEU A 21 23.70 1.36 -24.08
N PRO A 22 22.96 0.92 -23.06
CA PRO A 22 23.02 1.56 -21.75
C PRO A 22 24.41 1.36 -21.16
N ALA A 23 25.03 2.42 -20.66
CA ALA A 23 26.32 2.37 -19.97
C ALA A 23 26.13 1.79 -18.55
N GLU A 24 25.85 0.48 -18.50
CA GLU A 24 25.68 -0.28 -17.28
C GLU A 24 27.05 -0.64 -16.67
N PRO A 25 27.21 -0.58 -15.34
CA PRO A 25 28.45 -0.99 -14.71
C PRO A 25 28.88 -2.39 -15.11
N GLY A 26 30.15 -2.55 -15.49
CA GLY A 26 30.72 -3.81 -16.00
C GLY A 26 30.68 -3.97 -17.52
N LEU A 27 29.92 -3.15 -18.26
CA LEU A 27 29.97 -3.16 -19.73
C LEU A 27 31.37 -2.75 -20.20
N VAL A 28 32.04 -3.61 -20.96
CA VAL A 28 33.37 -3.32 -21.51
C VAL A 28 33.23 -2.63 -22.86
N VAL A 29 33.87 -1.47 -22.99
CA VAL A 29 33.89 -0.70 -24.24
C VAL A 29 35.29 -0.20 -24.53
N GLU A 30 35.54 0.14 -25.78
CA GLU A 30 36.77 0.77 -26.24
C GLU A 30 36.49 2.16 -26.81
N ASP A 31 37.30 3.15 -26.44
CA ASP A 31 37.33 4.46 -27.11
C ASP A 31 38.24 4.38 -28.35
N PRO A 32 37.72 4.52 -29.58
CA PRO A 32 38.50 4.36 -30.81
C PRO A 32 39.55 5.46 -31.01
N ALA A 33 39.37 6.63 -30.40
CA ALA A 33 40.30 7.76 -30.55
C ALA A 33 41.60 7.56 -29.76
N SER A 34 41.51 7.03 -28.54
CA SER A 34 42.67 6.79 -27.67
C SER A 34 43.07 5.32 -27.53
N GLY A 35 42.28 4.38 -28.06
CA GLY A 35 42.48 2.92 -27.91
C GLY A 35 42.30 2.42 -26.49
N PHE A 36 41.58 3.18 -25.64
CA PHE A 36 41.40 2.82 -24.24
C PHE A 36 40.23 1.86 -24.10
N CYS A 37 40.51 0.65 -23.63
CA CYS A 37 39.52 -0.39 -23.36
C CYS A 37 39.33 -0.56 -21.85
N GLY A 38 38.08 -0.48 -21.39
CA GLY A 38 37.74 -0.58 -19.97
C GLY A 38 36.27 -0.85 -19.70
N ALA A 39 35.98 -1.29 -18.47
CA ALA A 39 34.63 -1.52 -17.99
C ALA A 39 34.00 -0.21 -17.51
N VAL A 40 32.73 0.02 -17.83
CA VAL A 40 31.96 1.12 -17.26
C VAL A 40 31.89 0.95 -15.75
N VAL A 41 32.23 2.00 -15.00
CA VAL A 41 32.10 2.03 -13.54
C VAL A 41 30.91 2.88 -13.13
N ARG A 42 30.76 4.06 -13.74
CA ARG A 42 29.72 5.04 -13.43
C ARG A 42 29.59 6.07 -14.53
N ILE A 43 28.55 6.90 -14.43
CA ILE A 43 28.40 8.12 -15.23
C ILE A 43 28.55 9.32 -14.30
N GLU A 44 29.43 10.26 -14.65
CA GLU A 44 29.63 11.52 -13.94
C GLU A 44 29.42 12.70 -14.88
N GLN A 45 28.51 13.61 -14.51
CA GLN A 45 28.23 14.85 -15.27
C GLN A 45 27.94 14.61 -16.78
N GLY A 46 27.35 13.46 -17.13
CA GLY A 46 27.03 13.11 -18.52
C GLY A 46 28.15 12.40 -19.29
N ASN A 47 29.30 12.16 -18.65
CA ASN A 47 30.41 11.38 -19.19
C ASN A 47 30.44 9.99 -18.58
N VAL A 48 30.94 9.01 -19.32
CA VAL A 48 31.16 7.66 -18.80
C VAL A 48 32.56 7.56 -18.20
N VAL A 49 32.67 6.91 -17.04
CA VAL A 49 33.95 6.59 -16.40
C VAL A 49 34.26 5.13 -16.68
N LEU A 50 35.39 4.86 -17.32
CA LEU A 50 35.87 3.53 -17.66
C LEU A 50 37.08 3.16 -16.78
N GLU A 51 37.13 1.91 -16.33
CA GLU A 51 38.26 1.31 -15.62
C GLU A 51 38.95 0.26 -16.50
N ASP A 52 40.27 0.39 -16.70
CA ASP A 52 41.04 -0.62 -17.42
C ASP A 52 41.44 -1.81 -16.52
N ARG A 53 42.04 -2.85 -17.12
CA ARG A 53 42.51 -4.05 -16.42
C ARG A 53 43.58 -3.80 -15.33
N HIS A 54 44.16 -2.60 -15.29
CA HIS A 54 45.15 -2.18 -14.30
C HIS A 54 44.56 -1.25 -13.24
N GLY A 55 43.23 -1.07 -13.23
CA GLY A 55 42.50 -0.24 -12.27
C GLY A 55 42.57 1.27 -12.56
N ARG A 56 43.04 1.69 -13.74
CA ARG A 56 43.11 3.12 -14.09
C ARG A 56 41.76 3.62 -14.57
N HIS A 57 41.31 4.74 -14.03
CA HIS A 57 40.04 5.38 -14.41
C HIS A 57 40.27 6.49 -15.43
N ARG A 58 39.44 6.53 -16.47
CA ARG A 58 39.38 7.63 -17.44
C ARG A 58 37.94 8.00 -17.76
N VAL A 59 37.73 9.29 -18.00
CA VAL A 59 36.43 9.89 -18.29
C VAL A 59 36.32 10.13 -19.79
N PHE A 60 35.22 9.70 -20.40
CA PHE A 60 34.95 9.84 -21.83
C PHE A 60 33.56 10.44 -22.07
N PRO A 61 33.42 11.36 -23.04
CA PRO A 61 32.13 11.91 -23.40
C PRO A 61 31.26 10.85 -24.07
N MET A 62 29.97 10.79 -23.70
CA MET A 62 29.02 9.88 -24.31
C MET A 62 28.47 10.45 -25.64
N THR A 63 29.33 10.50 -26.66
CA THR A 63 28.95 10.98 -28.01
C THR A 63 28.35 9.85 -28.85
N ASP A 64 27.57 10.23 -29.87
CA ASP A 64 27.07 9.27 -30.86
C ASP A 64 28.23 8.53 -31.54
N ALA A 65 28.12 7.19 -31.64
CA ALA A 65 29.15 6.31 -32.18
C ALA A 65 30.52 6.42 -31.51
N GLY A 66 30.59 6.93 -30.27
CA GLY A 66 31.84 7.24 -29.59
C GLY A 66 32.62 6.05 -29.05
N PHE A 67 32.06 4.83 -29.08
CA PHE A 67 32.67 3.66 -28.46
C PHE A 67 32.59 2.43 -29.37
N LEU A 68 33.42 1.43 -29.10
CA LEU A 68 33.37 0.12 -29.73
C LEU A 68 33.01 -0.95 -28.68
N VAL A 69 32.19 -1.92 -29.09
CA VAL A 69 31.98 -3.20 -28.40
C VAL A 69 32.28 -4.29 -29.41
N ASP A 70 33.21 -5.19 -29.08
CA ASP A 70 33.68 -6.26 -29.98
C ASP A 70 34.11 -5.71 -31.37
N GLY A 71 34.71 -4.52 -31.39
CA GLY A 71 35.14 -3.83 -32.61
C GLY A 71 34.02 -3.16 -33.42
N ALA A 72 32.76 -3.23 -32.98
CA ALA A 72 31.62 -2.59 -33.64
C ALA A 72 31.26 -1.26 -32.95
N PRO A 73 30.98 -0.18 -33.71
CA PRO A 73 30.62 1.11 -33.12
C PRO A 73 29.28 1.06 -32.40
N VAL A 74 29.24 1.68 -31.22
CA VAL A 74 28.05 1.82 -30.37
C VAL A 74 27.96 3.25 -29.81
N THR A 75 26.73 3.69 -29.53
CA THR A 75 26.47 4.90 -28.74
C THR A 75 26.14 4.48 -27.32
N LEU A 76 26.92 4.94 -26.34
CA LEU A 76 26.56 4.77 -24.94
C LEU A 76 25.47 5.76 -24.52
N VAL A 77 24.45 5.26 -23.83
CA VAL A 77 23.37 6.08 -23.28
C VAL A 77 23.25 5.88 -21.77
N ARG A 78 22.68 6.86 -21.08
CA ARG A 78 22.39 6.73 -19.65
C ARG A 78 21.44 5.54 -19.43
N PRO A 79 21.73 4.60 -18.52
CA PRO A 79 20.82 3.52 -18.17
C PRO A 79 19.46 4.07 -17.73
N ALA A 80 18.38 3.38 -18.10
CA ALA A 80 17.06 3.69 -17.56
C ALA A 80 17.07 3.46 -16.04
N ALA A 81 16.44 4.35 -15.28
CA ALA A 81 16.29 4.13 -13.85
C ALA A 81 15.51 2.83 -13.61
N ALA A 82 16.04 1.94 -12.76
CA ALA A 82 15.31 0.74 -12.38
C ALA A 82 13.94 1.12 -11.78
N PRO A 83 12.85 0.43 -12.16
CA PRO A 83 11.54 0.74 -11.62
C PRO A 83 11.56 0.55 -10.10
N ARG A 84 11.28 1.62 -9.35
CA ARG A 84 11.09 1.53 -7.90
C ARG A 84 9.86 0.66 -7.62
N LYS A 85 10.02 -0.36 -6.77
CA LYS A 85 8.88 -1.15 -6.30
C LYS A 85 7.87 -0.22 -5.61
N PRO A 86 6.56 -0.34 -5.87
CA PRO A 86 5.56 0.42 -5.15
C PRO A 86 5.68 0.14 -3.65
N VAL A 87 5.68 1.19 -2.83
CA VAL A 87 5.64 1.05 -1.37
C VAL A 87 4.21 0.67 -0.99
N MET A 88 4.03 -0.37 -0.18
CA MET A 88 2.70 -0.79 0.30
C MET A 88 2.35 -0.10 1.62
N SER A 89 1.08 0.19 1.83
CA SER A 89 0.51 0.67 3.09
C SER A 89 0.35 -0.48 4.10
N ALA A 90 -0.05 -0.14 5.34
CA ALA A 90 -0.34 -1.12 6.37
C ALA A 90 -1.55 -2.02 6.05
N SER A 91 -2.49 -1.55 5.22
CA SER A 91 -3.62 -2.33 4.69
C SER A 91 -3.23 -3.20 3.50
N GLY A 92 -2.05 -2.99 2.91
CA GLY A 92 -1.57 -3.71 1.72
C GLY A 92 -1.89 -3.03 0.39
N SER A 93 -2.52 -1.86 0.41
CA SER A 93 -2.72 -1.02 -0.78
C SER A 93 -1.41 -0.34 -1.22
N VAL A 94 -1.35 0.12 -2.48
CA VAL A 94 -0.21 0.91 -2.95
C VAL A 94 -0.26 2.29 -2.28
N LYS A 95 0.83 2.64 -1.59
CA LYS A 95 0.97 3.95 -0.96
C LYS A 95 1.09 5.02 -2.03
N VAL A 96 0.29 6.07 -1.90
CA VAL A 96 0.35 7.24 -2.77
C VAL A 96 1.15 8.31 -2.03
N ASP A 97 2.22 8.81 -2.66
CA ASP A 97 2.97 9.93 -2.11
C ASP A 97 2.22 11.25 -2.36
N ASN A 98 2.36 12.22 -1.45
CA ASN A 98 1.72 13.54 -1.54
C ASN A 98 0.18 13.52 -1.58
N VAL A 99 -0.46 12.64 -0.79
CA VAL A 99 -1.90 12.78 -0.51
C VAL A 99 -2.12 14.09 0.24
N THR A 100 -2.49 15.16 -0.46
CA THR A 100 -3.07 16.35 0.17
C THR A 100 -4.35 15.92 0.87
N ALA A 101 -4.49 16.22 2.16
CA ALA A 101 -5.69 15.90 2.92
C ALA A 101 -6.92 16.41 2.16
N ARG A 102 -7.70 15.49 1.58
CA ARG A 102 -8.96 15.84 0.94
C ARG A 102 -9.88 16.41 2.00
N VAL A 103 -10.75 17.35 1.60
CA VAL A 103 -11.87 17.75 2.45
C VAL A 103 -12.64 16.47 2.81
N ALA A 104 -12.83 16.24 4.10
CA ALA A 104 -13.55 15.07 4.58
C ALA A 104 -14.91 14.99 3.87
N ARG A 105 -15.19 13.84 3.25
CA ARG A 105 -16.49 13.57 2.63
C ARG A 105 -17.57 13.65 3.70
N ALA A 106 -18.83 13.71 3.28
CA ALA A 106 -19.93 13.64 4.23
C ALA A 106 -20.10 12.23 4.83
N SER A 107 -19.62 11.19 4.13
CA SER A 107 -19.69 9.79 4.60
C SER A 107 -18.83 9.54 5.84
N ARG A 108 -19.25 8.57 6.67
CA ARG A 108 -18.58 8.19 7.92
C ARG A 108 -18.52 6.67 8.08
N ILE A 109 -17.52 6.22 8.83
CA ILE A 109 -17.54 4.90 9.46
C ILE A 109 -17.67 5.11 10.97
N TRP A 110 -18.66 4.50 11.59
CA TRP A 110 -18.80 4.42 13.03
C TRP A 110 -18.25 3.11 13.55
N VAL A 111 -17.56 3.16 14.67
CA VAL A 111 -17.01 1.99 15.37
C VAL A 111 -17.45 2.03 16.83
N GLU A 112 -17.47 0.90 17.52
CA GLU A 112 -18.09 0.84 18.84
C GLU A 112 -17.33 1.65 19.92
N GLY A 113 -16.00 1.68 19.86
CA GLY A 113 -15.16 2.36 20.83
C GLY A 113 -13.89 3.01 20.26
N ILE A 114 -13.14 3.63 21.17
CA ILE A 114 -11.91 4.37 20.82
C ILE A 114 -10.79 3.44 20.32
N HIS A 115 -10.66 2.25 20.91
CA HIS A 115 -9.63 1.29 20.49
C HIS A 115 -9.85 0.79 19.06
N ASP A 116 -11.11 0.65 18.66
CA ASP A 116 -11.52 0.32 17.30
C ASP A 116 -11.09 1.41 16.33
N ALA A 117 -11.40 2.67 16.66
CA ALA A 117 -11.03 3.81 15.83
C ALA A 117 -9.51 3.90 15.69
N GLU A 118 -8.77 3.69 16.79
CA GLU A 118 -7.31 3.68 16.79
C GLU A 118 -6.73 2.51 15.97
N LEU A 119 -7.31 1.31 16.04
CA LEU A 119 -6.86 0.17 15.25
C LEU A 119 -7.12 0.36 13.75
N VAL A 120 -8.31 0.85 13.43
CA VAL A 120 -8.70 1.15 12.04
C VAL A 120 -7.78 2.22 11.46
N GLU A 121 -7.51 3.28 12.22
CA GLU A 121 -6.57 4.33 11.82
C GLU A 121 -5.15 3.79 11.64
N ARG A 122 -4.70 2.90 12.52
CA ARG A 122 -3.36 2.29 12.45
C ARG A 122 -3.15 1.51 11.16
N VAL A 123 -4.16 0.77 10.69
CA VAL A 123 -4.01 -0.17 9.56
C VAL A 123 -4.51 0.44 8.24
N TRP A 124 -5.65 1.13 8.24
CA TRP A 124 -6.29 1.69 7.04
C TRP A 124 -6.24 3.22 6.97
N GLY A 125 -5.61 3.91 7.93
CA GLY A 125 -5.62 5.38 7.97
C GLY A 125 -5.08 6.03 6.70
N HIS A 126 -4.15 5.41 6.00
CA HIS A 126 -3.70 5.91 4.69
C HIS A 126 -4.84 5.89 3.66
N ASP A 127 -5.50 4.75 3.50
CA ASP A 127 -6.62 4.55 2.57
C ASP A 127 -7.79 5.48 2.89
N LEU A 128 -8.13 5.60 4.18
CA LEU A 128 -9.18 6.48 4.67
C LEU A 128 -8.91 7.95 4.31
N ARG A 129 -7.65 8.40 4.39
CA ARG A 129 -7.26 9.76 3.97
C ARG A 129 -7.34 9.97 2.46
N VAL A 130 -6.97 8.96 1.67
CA VAL A 130 -7.09 8.99 0.20
C VAL A 130 -8.55 9.13 -0.21
N GLU A 131 -9.44 8.41 0.48
CA GLU A 131 -10.88 8.46 0.23
C GLU A 131 -11.57 9.65 0.91
N GLY A 132 -10.93 10.32 1.87
CA GLY A 132 -11.53 11.38 2.67
C GLY A 132 -12.64 10.87 3.59
N ILE A 133 -12.53 9.63 4.06
CA ILE A 133 -13.47 8.98 5.00
C ILE A 133 -12.98 9.24 6.43
N VAL A 134 -13.91 9.55 7.32
CA VAL A 134 -13.64 9.75 8.75
C VAL A 134 -14.23 8.59 9.54
N VAL A 135 -13.45 8.08 10.50
CA VAL A 135 -13.88 7.08 11.49
C VAL A 135 -14.22 7.79 12.80
N GLU A 136 -15.40 7.52 13.36
CA GLU A 136 -15.86 8.12 14.61
C GLU A 136 -16.22 7.02 15.61
N PRO A 137 -15.65 7.01 16.82
CA PRO A 137 -16.06 6.08 17.86
C PRO A 137 -17.45 6.46 18.41
N LEU A 138 -18.23 5.43 18.70
CA LEU A 138 -19.46 5.53 19.46
C LEU A 138 -19.16 5.30 20.95
N ASP A 139 -20.22 5.35 21.75
CA ASP A 139 -20.20 4.99 23.16
C ASP A 139 -21.21 3.85 23.32
N GLY A 140 -20.92 2.74 22.63
CA GLY A 140 -21.85 1.65 22.39
C GLY A 140 -22.90 1.92 21.31
N ILE A 141 -23.64 0.86 20.96
CA ILE A 141 -24.62 0.86 19.86
C ILE A 141 -26.08 0.89 20.32
N ASP A 142 -26.36 1.00 21.62
CA ASP A 142 -27.74 0.94 22.16
C ASP A 142 -28.71 1.93 21.49
N GLU A 143 -28.22 3.12 21.12
CA GLU A 143 -29.00 4.18 20.46
C GLU A 143 -28.73 4.29 18.95
N LEU A 144 -28.25 3.22 18.30
CA LEU A 144 -27.79 3.26 16.91
C LEU A 144 -28.87 3.78 15.96
N ALA A 145 -30.11 3.28 16.04
CA ALA A 145 -31.20 3.72 15.17
C ALA A 145 -31.52 5.21 15.32
N ALA A 146 -31.46 5.76 16.54
CA ALA A 146 -31.66 7.18 16.79
C ALA A 146 -30.50 8.01 16.23
N ARG A 147 -29.25 7.56 16.40
CA ARG A 147 -28.06 8.20 15.85
C ARG A 147 -28.08 8.21 14.32
N VAL A 148 -28.42 7.08 13.69
CA VAL A 148 -28.54 6.97 12.22
C VAL A 148 -29.58 7.96 11.69
N ARG A 149 -30.76 8.06 12.30
CA ARG A 149 -31.77 9.04 11.89
C ARG A 149 -31.27 10.48 12.00
N ARG A 150 -30.56 10.84 13.07
CA ARG A 150 -29.96 12.16 13.24
C ARG A 150 -28.84 12.44 12.26
N PHE A 151 -28.05 11.43 11.91
CA PHE A 151 -27.05 11.56 10.87
C PHE A 151 -27.74 11.95 9.57
N GLY A 152 -28.77 11.22 9.13
CA GLY A 152 -29.45 11.46 7.85
C GLY A 152 -28.61 10.94 6.68
N PRO A 153 -28.45 9.61 6.54
CA PRO A 153 -27.71 9.00 5.44
C PRO A 153 -28.39 9.30 4.10
N GLY A 154 -27.60 9.44 3.04
CA GLY A 154 -28.11 9.75 1.70
C GLY A 154 -27.13 9.30 0.61
N PRO A 155 -27.49 9.44 -0.68
CA PRO A 155 -26.74 8.87 -1.80
C PRO A 155 -25.29 9.34 -1.91
N GLN A 156 -24.96 10.51 -1.36
CA GLN A 156 -23.59 11.08 -1.30
C GLN A 156 -23.05 11.18 0.13
N ARG A 157 -23.72 10.51 1.07
CA ARG A 157 -23.50 10.62 2.51
C ARG A 157 -23.84 9.30 3.19
N ARG A 158 -23.04 8.29 2.85
CA ARG A 158 -23.21 6.91 3.34
C ARG A 158 -22.63 6.75 4.74
N LEU A 159 -23.18 5.78 5.46
CA LEU A 159 -22.73 5.43 6.80
C LEU A 159 -22.36 3.96 6.87
N GLY A 160 -21.10 3.68 7.17
CA GLY A 160 -20.64 2.37 7.60
C GLY A 160 -20.69 2.26 9.12
N VAL A 161 -21.05 1.10 9.66
CA VAL A 161 -20.97 0.81 11.10
C VAL A 161 -20.28 -0.52 11.30
N LEU A 162 -19.20 -0.52 12.08
CA LEU A 162 -18.52 -1.73 12.55
C LEU A 162 -18.97 -2.02 13.99
N VAL A 163 -19.42 -3.25 14.22
CA VAL A 163 -20.00 -3.68 15.50
C VAL A 163 -19.23 -4.88 16.06
N ASP A 164 -18.89 -4.82 17.34
CA ASP A 164 -18.25 -5.94 18.03
C ASP A 164 -19.27 -7.03 18.33
N HIS A 165 -18.80 -8.26 18.52
CA HIS A 165 -19.62 -9.41 18.91
C HIS A 165 -20.91 -9.61 18.08
N LEU A 166 -20.85 -9.32 16.78
CA LEU A 166 -21.99 -9.46 15.88
C LEU A 166 -22.15 -10.93 15.47
N VAL A 167 -22.76 -11.70 16.37
CA VAL A 167 -23.05 -13.13 16.22
C VAL A 167 -24.54 -13.42 16.38
N ASP A 168 -25.00 -14.52 15.82
CA ASP A 168 -26.42 -14.90 15.86
C ASP A 168 -26.93 -14.99 17.31
N GLY A 169 -28.06 -14.34 17.56
CA GLY A 169 -28.70 -14.32 18.88
C GLY A 169 -28.08 -13.36 19.90
N SER A 170 -27.03 -12.61 19.55
CA SER A 170 -26.42 -11.59 20.44
C SER A 170 -27.36 -10.39 20.67
N LYS A 171 -27.02 -9.55 21.66
CA LYS A 171 -27.74 -8.28 21.91
C LYS A 171 -27.54 -7.36 20.71
N GLU A 172 -26.33 -7.35 20.18
CA GLU A 172 -25.85 -6.53 19.09
C GLU A 172 -26.64 -6.83 17.81
N THR A 173 -26.83 -8.12 17.48
CA THR A 173 -27.66 -8.55 16.34
C THR A 173 -29.10 -8.02 16.44
N ARG A 174 -29.69 -7.99 17.64
CA ARG A 174 -31.05 -7.45 17.84
C ARG A 174 -31.09 -5.93 17.67
N ILE A 175 -30.06 -5.22 18.11
CA ILE A 175 -29.96 -3.76 17.98
C ILE A 175 -29.84 -3.37 16.51
N VAL A 176 -28.91 -3.99 15.78
CA VAL A 176 -28.65 -3.62 14.38
C VAL A 176 -29.82 -3.99 13.47
N ALA A 177 -30.61 -5.02 13.81
CA ALA A 177 -31.83 -5.39 13.09
C ALA A 177 -32.90 -4.26 13.10
N GLY A 178 -32.81 -3.33 14.05
CA GLY A 178 -33.66 -2.14 14.09
C GLY A 178 -33.25 -1.04 13.10
N VAL A 179 -32.17 -1.22 12.34
CA VAL A 179 -31.65 -0.24 11.39
C VAL A 179 -31.71 -0.82 9.98
N THR A 180 -32.68 -0.34 9.20
CA THR A 180 -32.81 -0.67 7.78
C THR A 180 -32.79 0.62 6.97
N HIS A 181 -31.72 0.83 6.20
CA HIS A 181 -31.59 2.02 5.34
C HIS A 181 -30.64 1.72 4.16
N PRO A 182 -30.97 2.11 2.92
CA PRO A 182 -30.17 1.76 1.73
C PRO A 182 -28.74 2.33 1.76
N GLU A 183 -28.58 3.50 2.39
CA GLU A 183 -27.29 4.20 2.50
C GLU A 183 -26.56 3.92 3.83
N VAL A 184 -26.93 2.83 4.52
CA VAL A 184 -26.27 2.35 5.73
C VAL A 184 -25.84 0.90 5.55
N LEU A 185 -24.57 0.61 5.81
CA LEU A 185 -24.04 -0.75 5.88
C LEU A 185 -23.54 -1.03 7.28
N ILE A 186 -24.10 -2.05 7.93
CA ILE A 186 -23.65 -2.52 9.23
C ILE A 186 -22.96 -3.86 9.02
N LEU A 187 -21.71 -3.93 9.44
CA LEU A 187 -20.92 -5.15 9.50
C LEU A 187 -20.33 -5.28 10.91
N GLY A 188 -19.75 -6.43 11.21
CA GLY A 188 -19.16 -6.66 12.51
C GLY A 188 -18.17 -7.79 12.48
N HIS A 189 -17.76 -8.22 13.66
CA HIS A 189 -16.88 -9.37 13.83
C HIS A 189 -17.32 -10.22 15.02
N PRO A 190 -16.94 -11.51 15.07
CA PRO A 190 -17.44 -12.42 16.10
C PRO A 190 -16.79 -12.21 17.48
N TYR A 191 -15.76 -11.38 17.56
CA TYR A 191 -14.95 -11.16 18.76
C TYR A 191 -15.68 -10.33 19.80
N VAL A 192 -15.39 -10.60 21.08
CA VAL A 192 -16.00 -9.89 22.22
C VAL A 192 -15.54 -8.43 22.30
N ASP A 193 -14.32 -8.17 21.85
CA ASP A 193 -13.69 -6.86 21.83
C ASP A 193 -12.68 -6.80 20.68
N ILE A 194 -12.46 -5.61 20.12
CA ILE A 194 -11.49 -5.38 19.05
C ILE A 194 -10.07 -5.93 19.34
N TRP A 195 -9.65 -6.01 20.61
CA TRP A 195 -8.35 -6.60 20.95
C TRP A 195 -8.24 -8.04 20.46
N GLN A 196 -9.32 -8.82 20.61
CA GLN A 196 -9.35 -10.23 20.22
C GLN A 196 -9.32 -10.42 18.69
N ALA A 197 -9.58 -9.37 17.92
CA ALA A 197 -9.40 -9.37 16.46
C ALA A 197 -7.93 -9.24 16.03
N VAL A 198 -7.00 -8.96 16.95
CA VAL A 198 -5.56 -9.01 16.72
C VAL A 198 -5.06 -10.45 16.92
N LYS A 199 -4.23 -10.96 16.01
CA LYS A 199 -3.67 -12.30 16.11
C LYS A 199 -2.81 -12.44 17.37
N PRO A 200 -2.94 -13.52 18.15
CA PRO A 200 -2.12 -13.77 19.34
C PRO A 200 -0.61 -13.62 19.11
N ALA A 201 -0.12 -14.10 17.96
CA ALA A 201 1.29 -14.00 17.58
C ALA A 201 1.81 -12.56 17.47
N ALA A 202 0.97 -11.60 17.05
CA ALA A 202 1.36 -10.20 16.91
C ALA A 202 1.65 -9.54 18.27
N VAL A 203 1.06 -10.06 19.34
CA VAL A 203 1.24 -9.57 20.72
C VAL A 203 2.02 -10.55 21.60
N GLY A 204 2.62 -11.58 20.99
CA GLY A 204 3.51 -12.53 21.67
C GLY A 204 2.82 -13.46 22.68
N ILE A 205 1.53 -13.76 22.49
CA ILE A 205 0.79 -14.69 23.34
C ILE A 205 0.39 -15.95 22.56
N PRO A 206 0.28 -17.13 23.22
CA PRO A 206 -0.12 -18.36 22.54
C PRO A 206 -1.59 -18.31 22.07
N ALA A 207 -2.47 -17.69 22.86
CA ALA A 207 -3.87 -17.48 22.56
C ALA A 207 -4.44 -16.37 23.46
N TRP A 208 -5.54 -15.74 23.03
CA TRP A 208 -6.32 -14.88 23.90
C TRP A 208 -6.93 -15.69 25.05
N PRO A 209 -6.86 -15.22 26.31
CA PRO A 209 -7.47 -15.93 27.42
C PRO A 209 -8.99 -15.94 27.30
N VAL A 210 -9.61 -17.05 27.71
CA VAL A 210 -11.07 -17.14 27.81
C VAL A 210 -11.50 -16.44 29.09
N ILE A 211 -12.32 -15.40 28.96
CA ILE A 211 -12.87 -14.65 30.09
C ILE A 211 -14.30 -15.13 30.37
N PRO A 212 -14.61 -15.56 31.60
CA PRO A 212 -15.96 -15.93 32.00
C PRO A 212 -16.97 -14.80 31.77
N ARG A 213 -18.22 -15.16 31.47
CA ARG A 213 -19.31 -14.18 31.38
C ARG A 213 -19.50 -13.48 32.73
N GLY A 214 -19.74 -12.17 32.69
CA GLY A 214 -19.92 -11.33 33.88
C GLY A 214 -18.64 -10.68 34.40
N GLU A 215 -17.46 -11.12 33.94
CA GLU A 215 -16.21 -10.38 34.12
C GLU A 215 -16.05 -9.34 33.00
N SER A 216 -15.48 -8.17 33.33
CA SER A 216 -14.99 -7.22 32.33
C SER A 216 -13.92 -7.91 31.48
N TRP A 217 -14.15 -7.96 30.16
CA TRP A 217 -13.27 -8.72 29.26
C TRP A 217 -11.84 -8.16 29.26
N LYS A 218 -11.68 -6.82 29.16
CA LYS A 218 -10.37 -6.15 29.15
C LYS A 218 -9.60 -6.34 30.46
N ASP A 219 -10.29 -6.19 31.60
CA ASP A 219 -9.66 -6.42 32.91
C ASP A 219 -9.26 -7.88 33.09
N GLY A 220 -10.14 -8.81 32.70
CA GLY A 220 -9.89 -10.24 32.77
C GLY A 220 -8.70 -10.68 31.91
N VAL A 221 -8.54 -10.09 30.71
CA VAL A 221 -7.38 -10.30 29.83
C VAL A 221 -6.11 -9.77 30.48
N CYS A 222 -6.13 -8.53 30.95
CA CYS A 222 -4.93 -7.91 31.53
C CYS A 222 -4.47 -8.63 32.81
N ALA A 223 -5.40 -9.07 33.66
CA ALA A 223 -5.11 -9.84 34.85
C ALA A 223 -4.45 -11.20 34.52
N ARG A 224 -4.97 -11.92 33.52
CA ARG A 224 -4.47 -13.26 33.14
C ARG A 224 -3.13 -13.22 32.41
N LEU A 225 -2.88 -12.15 31.65
CA LEU A 225 -1.63 -11.98 30.91
C LEU A 225 -0.57 -11.18 31.69
N GLY A 226 -0.91 -10.66 32.87
CA GLY A 226 -0.02 -9.82 33.67
C GLY A 226 0.33 -8.49 32.98
N TRP A 227 -0.64 -7.90 32.27
CA TRP A 227 -0.41 -6.72 31.43
C TRP A 227 -0.62 -5.38 32.12
N GLY A 228 -1.11 -5.37 33.36
CA GLY A 228 -1.43 -4.14 34.09
C GLY A 228 -2.90 -3.79 33.95
N ASP A 229 -3.20 -2.51 33.75
CA ASP A 229 -4.56 -2.03 33.51
C ASP A 229 -4.96 -2.12 32.02
N PRO A 230 -6.24 -1.89 31.66
CA PRO A 230 -6.67 -1.89 30.26
C PRO A 230 -5.93 -0.89 29.35
N ALA A 231 -5.41 0.23 29.88
CA ALA A 231 -4.66 1.18 29.08
C ALA A 231 -3.26 0.65 28.75
N ASP A 232 -2.60 -0.02 29.70
CA ASP A 232 -1.37 -0.78 29.47
C ASP A 232 -1.57 -1.90 28.45
N GLY A 233 -2.64 -2.68 28.62
CA GLY A 233 -3.02 -3.74 27.70
C GLY A 233 -3.22 -3.19 26.29
N TRP A 234 -3.96 -2.09 26.14
CA TRP A 234 -4.17 -1.48 24.83
C TRP A 234 -2.87 -1.00 24.19
N ARG A 235 -1.98 -0.36 24.96
CA ARG A 235 -0.66 0.05 24.46
C ARG A 235 0.12 -1.13 23.88
N ARG A 236 0.08 -2.29 24.55
CA ARG A 236 0.73 -3.52 24.06
C ARG A 236 0.09 -4.04 22.78
N VAL A 237 -1.24 -4.13 22.74
CA VAL A 237 -1.98 -4.60 21.56
C VAL A 237 -1.70 -3.72 20.35
N ARG A 238 -1.85 -2.40 20.51
CA ARG A 238 -1.59 -1.42 19.45
C ARG A 238 -0.14 -1.43 18.97
N ALA A 239 0.82 -1.67 19.86
CA ALA A 239 2.23 -1.76 19.50
C ALA A 239 2.56 -3.02 18.67
N GLY A 240 1.85 -4.13 18.90
CA GLY A 240 2.00 -5.37 18.15
C GLY A 240 1.48 -5.32 16.71
N VAL A 241 0.59 -4.37 16.40
CA VAL A 241 -0.01 -4.25 15.07
C VAL A 241 0.83 -3.34 14.16
N THR A 242 1.37 -3.95 13.12
CA THR A 242 2.15 -3.30 12.06
C THR A 242 1.37 -3.20 10.75
N GLY A 243 0.40 -4.07 10.52
CA GLY A 243 -0.52 -4.00 9.38
C GLY A 243 -1.59 -5.09 9.41
N PHE A 244 -2.35 -5.21 8.31
CA PHE A 244 -3.52 -6.09 8.22
C PHE A 244 -3.19 -7.57 8.49
N ARG A 245 -1.95 -8.00 8.22
CA ARG A 245 -1.52 -9.39 8.45
C ARG A 245 -1.56 -9.80 9.92
N ASP A 246 -1.49 -8.84 10.82
CA ASP A 246 -1.55 -9.03 12.27
C ASP A 246 -3.00 -9.15 12.78
N LEU A 247 -3.99 -9.01 11.89
CA LEU A 247 -5.41 -9.06 12.22
C LEU A 247 -6.06 -10.34 11.72
N GLU A 248 -7.16 -10.71 12.37
CA GLU A 248 -8.01 -11.81 11.95
C GLU A 248 -8.90 -11.43 10.76
N THR A 249 -9.11 -12.38 9.87
CA THR A 249 -9.84 -12.18 8.60
C THR A 249 -11.24 -11.57 8.76
N PRO A 250 -12.09 -11.96 9.75
CA PRO A 250 -13.41 -11.37 9.89
C PRO A 250 -13.40 -9.85 10.07
N LEU A 251 -12.43 -9.31 10.83
CA LEU A 251 -12.29 -7.85 10.99
C LEU A 251 -11.84 -7.21 9.67
N ILE A 252 -10.83 -7.77 9.01
CA ILE A 252 -10.30 -7.25 7.75
C ILE A 252 -11.42 -7.14 6.71
N SER A 253 -12.14 -8.25 6.49
CA SER A 253 -13.22 -8.30 5.49
C SER A 253 -14.34 -7.32 5.80
N SER A 254 -14.69 -7.12 7.08
CA SER A 254 -15.71 -6.17 7.46
C SER A 254 -15.26 -4.72 7.20
N VAL A 255 -14.04 -4.35 7.61
CA VAL A 255 -13.52 -3.00 7.40
C VAL A 255 -13.35 -2.66 5.92
N GLU A 256 -12.80 -3.57 5.11
CA GLU A 256 -12.64 -3.36 3.67
C GLU A 256 -13.98 -3.14 2.97
N ARG A 257 -14.98 -3.97 3.27
CA ARG A 257 -16.33 -3.80 2.72
C ARG A 257 -17.01 -2.51 3.15
N LEU A 258 -16.76 -2.05 4.38
CA LEU A 258 -17.25 -0.75 4.85
C LEU A 258 -16.60 0.40 4.08
N ILE A 259 -15.27 0.37 3.90
CA ILE A 259 -14.51 1.37 3.14
C ILE A 259 -15.04 1.43 1.69
N ASP A 260 -15.18 0.29 1.03
CA ASP A 260 -15.71 0.21 -0.32
C ASP A 260 -17.12 0.83 -0.41
N PHE A 261 -18.00 0.49 0.54
CA PHE A 261 -19.36 0.99 0.58
C PHE A 261 -19.44 2.51 0.74
N VAL A 262 -18.66 3.09 1.66
CA VAL A 262 -18.69 4.53 1.93
C VAL A 262 -17.83 5.36 0.96
N GLY A 263 -16.84 4.71 0.32
CA GLY A 263 -15.88 5.29 -0.61
C GLY A 263 -16.35 5.33 -2.07
N HIS A 264 -17.28 4.48 -2.47
CA HIS A 264 -17.75 4.41 -3.85
C HIS A 264 -19.25 4.68 -3.95
N PHE A 265 -19.59 5.87 -4.45
CA PHE A 265 -20.95 6.19 -4.90
C PHE A 265 -21.10 5.65 -6.32
N GLY A 266 -22.10 4.79 -6.53
CA GLY A 266 -22.39 4.23 -7.86
C GLY A 266 -22.82 5.30 -8.86
#